data_AF-A0A4Q3KG68-F1
#
_entry.id   AF-A0A4Q3KG68-F1
#
_cell.length_a   1.000
_cell.length_b   1.000
_cell.length_c   1.000
_cell.angle_alpha   90.00
_cell.angle_beta   90.00
_cell.angle_gamma   90.00
#
_symmetry.space_group_name_H-M   'P 1'
#
loop_
_entity.id
_entity.type
_entity.pdbx_description
1 polymer ?
#
loop_
_entity_poly.entity_id
_entity_poly.type
_entity_poly.pdbx_seq_one_letter_code
_entity_poly.pdbx_strand_id
1 'polypeptide(L)'
;MSSRSTTRRDESPKPLGEQMLAFEHERHADRLAAIKRMGARLVLLDAFTPAMAAAGIALNMDEVNDWGGKTVYIGSGSVDHKRNAKLVNVLVAGGMRVAERREHARSFSTFKDVRFELVKGRLRLSICVDGRATHLLEVPACA
;
A
#
# COMPACT_ATOMS: atom_id res chain seq x y z
N MET A 1 34.32 49.61 13.48
CA MET A 1 33.72 49.70 12.13
C MET A 1 33.78 48.30 11.52
N SER A 2 32.66 47.58 11.43
CA SER A 2 32.62 46.20 10.96
C SER A 2 31.59 46.09 9.83
N SER A 3 32.07 46.08 8.60
CA SER A 3 31.24 46.01 7.39
C SER A 3 30.63 44.61 7.24
N ARG A 4 29.33 44.48 7.47
CA ARG A 4 28.56 43.29 7.06
C ARG A 4 28.33 43.35 5.57
N SER A 5 29.12 42.57 4.82
CA SER A 5 28.83 42.26 3.42
C SER A 5 27.67 41.26 3.35
N THR A 6 26.46 41.76 3.17
CA THR A 6 25.30 40.96 2.74
C THR A 6 25.44 40.66 1.25
N THR A 7 26.01 39.51 0.91
CA THR A 7 25.96 38.95 -0.43
C THR A 7 24.50 38.57 -0.74
N ARG A 8 23.83 39.43 -1.51
CA ARG A 8 22.54 39.15 -2.13
C ARG A 8 22.74 37.94 -3.05
N ARG A 9 22.03 36.83 -2.80
CA ARG A 9 22.00 35.71 -3.75
C ARG A 9 21.35 36.23 -5.03
N ASP A 10 22.05 36.06 -6.13
CA ASP A 10 21.54 36.33 -7.46
C ASP A 10 20.48 35.27 -7.77
N GLU A 11 19.23 35.53 -7.39
CA GLU A 11 18.06 34.66 -7.64
C GLU A 11 17.41 35.00 -8.98
N SER A 12 18.23 35.22 -10.03
CA SER A 12 17.70 35.35 -11.37
C SER A 12 16.95 34.04 -11.72
N PRO A 13 15.66 34.09 -12.08
CA PRO A 13 14.88 32.90 -12.36
C PRO A 13 15.52 32.14 -13.53
N LYS A 14 15.74 30.84 -13.33
CA LYS A 14 16.36 29.98 -14.36
C LYS A 14 15.55 30.02 -15.66
N PRO A 15 16.16 29.84 -16.84
CA PRO A 15 15.42 29.63 -18.08
C PRO A 15 14.38 28.51 -17.94
N LEU A 16 13.22 28.66 -18.58
CA LEU A 16 12.12 27.68 -18.48
C LEU A 16 12.56 26.24 -18.84
N GLY A 17 13.47 26.09 -19.81
CA GLY A 17 14.04 24.79 -20.17
C GLY A 17 14.81 24.14 -19.02
N GLU A 18 15.60 24.91 -18.27
CA GLU A 18 16.33 24.41 -17.10
C GLU A 18 15.41 24.09 -15.94
N GLN A 19 14.34 24.87 -15.75
CA GLN A 19 13.33 24.58 -14.74
C GLN A 19 12.60 23.26 -15.03
N MET A 20 12.20 23.04 -16.29
CA MET A 20 11.55 21.80 -16.72
C MET A 20 12.47 20.58 -16.56
N LEU A 21 13.75 20.72 -16.94
CA LEU A 21 14.72 19.64 -16.79
C LEU A 21 14.95 19.29 -15.31
N ALA A 22 15.08 20.29 -14.44
CA ALA A 22 15.21 20.07 -13.00
C ALA A 22 13.97 19.36 -12.42
N PHE A 23 12.77 19.76 -12.83
CA PHE A 23 11.52 19.12 -12.43
C PHE A 23 11.45 17.65 -12.86
N GLU A 24 11.82 17.33 -14.10
CA GLU A 24 11.81 15.94 -14.57
C GLU A 24 12.88 15.08 -13.88
N HIS A 25 14.05 15.65 -13.54
CA HIS A 25 15.05 14.96 -12.74
C HIS A 25 14.55 14.62 -11.33
N GLU A 26 13.88 15.57 -10.67
CA GLU A 26 13.27 15.37 -9.35
C GLU A 26 12.18 14.28 -9.43
N ARG A 27 11.27 14.39 -10.39
CA ARG A 27 10.22 13.40 -10.64
C ARG A 27 10.79 11.99 -10.89
N HIS A 28 11.87 11.90 -11.67
CA HIS A 28 12.53 10.63 -11.94
C HIS A 28 13.17 10.04 -10.67
N ALA A 29 13.87 10.87 -9.89
CA ALA A 29 14.46 10.45 -8.62
C ALA A 29 13.41 9.94 -7.63
N ASP A 30 12.26 10.63 -7.53
CA ASP A 30 11.14 10.22 -6.71
C ASP A 30 10.53 8.89 -7.18
N ARG A 31 10.39 8.70 -8.49
CA ARG A 31 9.90 7.44 -9.06
C ARG A 31 10.84 6.27 -8.74
N LEU A 32 12.15 6.47 -8.87
CA LEU A 32 13.15 5.46 -8.49
C LEU A 32 13.08 5.14 -7.00
N ALA A 33 12.93 6.15 -6.14
CA ALA A 33 12.78 5.94 -4.71
C ALA A 33 11.49 5.15 -4.38
N ALA A 34 10.38 5.42 -5.08
CA ALA A 34 9.13 4.68 -4.94
C ALA A 34 9.28 3.21 -5.35
N ILE A 35 9.94 2.93 -6.48
CA ILE A 35 10.21 1.55 -6.94
C ILE A 35 11.04 0.80 -5.90
N LYS A 36 12.10 1.41 -5.36
CA LYS A 36 12.94 0.79 -4.32
C LYS A 36 12.14 0.47 -3.05
N ARG A 37 11.28 1.39 -2.60
CA ARG A 37 10.39 1.16 -1.44
C ARG A 37 9.41 0.03 -1.71
N MET A 38 8.83 -0.03 -2.91
CA MET A 38 7.89 -1.08 -3.29
C MET A 38 8.59 -2.45 -3.32
N GLY A 39 9.76 -2.54 -3.96
CA GLY A 39 10.57 -3.76 -4.01
C GLY A 39 10.89 -4.30 -2.61
N ALA A 40 11.30 -3.43 -1.68
CA ALA A 40 11.57 -3.83 -0.31
C ALA A 40 10.32 -4.40 0.41
N ARG A 41 9.12 -3.91 0.11
CA ARG A 41 7.87 -4.43 0.69
C ARG A 41 7.44 -5.74 0.04
N LEU A 42 7.63 -5.88 -1.26
CA LEU A 42 7.36 -7.14 -1.97
C LEU A 42 8.23 -8.27 -1.42
N VAL A 43 9.52 -8.02 -1.16
CA VAL A 43 10.41 -9.00 -0.50
C VAL A 43 9.88 -9.43 0.88
N LEU A 44 9.29 -8.51 1.65
CA LEU A 44 8.68 -8.87 2.94
C LEU A 44 7.37 -9.66 2.75
N LEU A 45 6.62 -9.38 1.70
CA LEU A 45 5.39 -10.11 1.36
C LEU A 45 5.71 -11.53 0.84
N ASP A 46 6.83 -11.71 0.14
CA ASP A 46 7.28 -13.01 -0.39
C ASP A 46 7.48 -14.06 0.71
N ALA A 47 7.77 -13.63 1.94
CA ALA A 47 7.84 -14.53 3.09
C ALA A 47 6.51 -15.25 3.38
N PHE A 48 5.38 -14.74 2.90
CA PHE A 48 4.06 -15.35 3.04
C PHE A 48 3.65 -16.19 1.82
N THR A 49 4.40 -16.15 0.71
CA THR A 49 4.06 -16.85 -0.53
C THR A 49 3.82 -18.35 -0.34
N PRO A 50 4.61 -19.10 0.45
CA PRO A 50 4.32 -20.51 0.71
C PRO A 50 2.97 -20.75 1.40
N ALA A 51 2.61 -19.91 2.37
CA ALA A 51 1.34 -20.03 3.09
C ALA A 51 0.14 -19.62 2.21
N MET A 52 0.31 -18.58 1.38
CA MET A 52 -0.70 -18.19 0.38
C MET A 52 -0.92 -19.31 -0.64
N ALA A 53 0.16 -19.90 -1.17
CA ALA A 53 0.09 -21.00 -2.12
C ALA A 53 -0.57 -22.25 -1.53
N ALA A 54 -0.26 -22.61 -0.28
CA ALA A 54 -0.91 -23.71 0.44
C ALA A 54 -2.43 -23.50 0.61
N ALA A 55 -2.87 -22.24 0.70
CA ALA A 55 -4.29 -21.87 0.74
C ALA A 55 -4.93 -21.73 -0.66
N GLY A 56 -4.19 -22.02 -1.74
CA GLY A 56 -4.64 -21.87 -3.12
C GLY A 56 -4.77 -20.42 -3.58
N ILE A 57 -4.03 -19.49 -2.96
CA ILE A 57 -4.05 -18.06 -3.27
C ILE A 57 -2.79 -17.72 -4.07
N ALA A 58 -3.01 -17.18 -5.27
CA ALA A 58 -1.98 -16.50 -6.05
C ALA A 58 -2.32 -15.01 -6.15
N LEU A 59 -1.32 -14.16 -5.96
CA LEU A 59 -1.44 -12.72 -6.16
C LEU A 59 -0.81 -12.36 -7.50
N ASN A 60 -1.56 -11.69 -8.37
CA ASN A 60 -1.03 -11.19 -9.63
C ASN A 60 -0.51 -9.76 -9.46
N MET A 61 0.44 -9.35 -10.32
CA MET A 61 1.08 -8.04 -10.20
C MET A 61 0.11 -6.87 -10.37
N ASP A 62 -0.95 -7.02 -11.16
CA ASP A 62 -2.01 -6.03 -11.37
C ASP A 62 -2.87 -5.80 -10.11
N GLU A 63 -2.81 -6.72 -9.16
CA GLU A 63 -3.59 -6.66 -7.92
C GLU A 63 -2.82 -6.00 -6.78
N VAL A 64 -1.50 -5.79 -6.94
CA VAL A 64 -0.62 -5.30 -5.89
C VAL A 64 -0.19 -3.87 -6.20
N ASN A 65 -0.73 -2.91 -5.45
CA ASN A 65 -0.54 -1.49 -5.71
C ASN A 65 0.13 -0.78 -4.54
N ASP A 66 0.99 0.21 -4.81
CA ASP A 66 1.51 1.10 -3.77
C ASP A 66 0.43 2.13 -3.40
N TRP A 67 0.11 2.20 -2.10
CA TRP A 67 -0.87 3.12 -1.54
C TRP A 67 -0.15 4.17 -0.70
N GLY A 68 0.10 5.33 -1.32
CA GLY A 68 0.71 6.49 -0.65
C GLY A 68 2.15 6.25 -0.17
N GLY A 69 2.90 5.36 -0.82
CA GLY A 69 4.31 5.10 -0.51
C GLY A 69 4.56 4.39 0.81
N LYS A 70 3.52 3.95 1.54
CA LYS A 70 3.61 3.38 2.91
C LYS A 70 2.93 2.02 3.04
N THR A 71 1.84 1.80 2.33
CA THR A 71 1.01 0.59 2.43
C THR A 71 0.92 -0.06 1.06
N VAL A 72 0.89 -1.39 1.02
CA VAL A 72 0.58 -2.13 -0.21
C VAL A 72 -0.91 -2.43 -0.21
N TYR A 73 -1.62 -1.95 -1.22
CA TYR A 73 -3.02 -2.29 -1.44
C TYR A 73 -3.12 -3.58 -2.26
N ILE A 74 -3.87 -4.55 -1.74
CA ILE A 74 -4.24 -5.78 -2.46
C ILE A 74 -5.67 -5.61 -2.99
N GLY A 75 -5.83 -5.69 -4.31
CA GLY A 75 -7.11 -5.60 -4.99
C GLY A 75 -8.13 -6.64 -4.50
N SER A 76 -9.42 -6.39 -4.72
CA SER A 76 -10.51 -7.22 -4.17
C SER A 76 -10.66 -8.60 -4.82
N GLY A 77 -9.89 -8.93 -5.88
CA GLY A 77 -10.06 -10.15 -6.65
C GLY A 77 -11.47 -10.23 -7.25
N SER A 78 -11.73 -9.47 -8.33
CA SER A 78 -13.10 -9.23 -8.85
C SER A 78 -13.91 -10.50 -9.18
N VAL A 79 -13.23 -11.63 -9.42
CA VAL A 79 -13.84 -12.90 -9.81
C VAL A 79 -14.07 -13.84 -8.60
N ASP A 80 -13.23 -13.79 -7.56
CA ASP A 80 -13.36 -14.61 -6.35
C ASP A 80 -13.53 -13.73 -5.10
N HIS A 81 -14.79 -13.48 -4.76
CA HIS A 81 -15.19 -12.70 -3.59
C HIS A 81 -14.69 -13.29 -2.26
N LYS A 82 -14.35 -14.59 -2.19
CA LYS A 82 -13.88 -15.25 -0.96
C LYS A 82 -12.38 -15.16 -0.79
N ARG A 83 -11.62 -14.93 -1.86
CA ARG A 83 -10.15 -14.92 -1.85
C ARG A 83 -9.58 -14.00 -0.78
N ASN A 84 -10.07 -12.77 -0.71
CA ASN A 84 -9.51 -11.79 0.23
C ASN A 84 -9.83 -12.10 1.69
N ALA A 85 -10.94 -12.78 2.00
CA ALA A 85 -11.19 -13.27 3.35
C ALA A 85 -10.17 -14.36 3.72
N LYS A 86 -9.91 -15.32 2.82
CA LYS A 86 -8.87 -16.34 3.02
C LYS A 86 -7.48 -15.73 3.16
N LEU A 87 -7.15 -14.75 2.33
CA LEU A 87 -5.88 -14.04 2.38
C LEU A 87 -5.66 -13.37 3.73
N VAL A 88 -6.68 -12.67 4.26
CA VAL A 88 -6.61 -12.07 5.59
C VAL A 88 -6.36 -13.14 6.66
N ASN A 89 -7.10 -14.26 6.64
CA ASN A 89 -6.90 -15.35 7.60
C ASN A 89 -5.46 -15.92 7.52
N VAL A 90 -4.94 -16.19 6.31
CA VAL A 90 -3.57 -16.69 6.11
C VAL A 90 -2.53 -15.71 6.65
N LEU A 91 -2.66 -14.42 6.35
CA LEU A 91 -1.70 -13.41 6.78
C LEU A 91 -1.72 -13.23 8.30
N VAL A 92 -2.90 -13.26 8.92
CA VAL A 92 -3.04 -13.19 10.38
C VAL A 92 -2.48 -14.45 11.05
N ALA A 93 -2.77 -15.64 10.52
CA ALA A 93 -2.18 -16.90 10.99
C ALA A 93 -0.65 -16.90 10.83
N GLY A 94 -0.12 -16.27 9.78
CA GLY A 94 1.31 -15.99 9.58
C GLY A 94 1.88 -14.90 10.49
N GLY A 95 1.11 -14.41 11.46
CA GLY A 95 1.52 -13.46 12.48
C GLY A 95 1.55 -12.01 12.02
N MET A 96 0.73 -11.62 11.05
CA MET A 96 0.37 -10.20 10.86
C MET A 96 -0.70 -9.80 11.88
N ARG A 97 -0.60 -8.57 12.39
CA ARG A 97 -1.60 -8.00 13.30
C ARG A 97 -2.59 -7.14 12.52
N VAL A 98 -3.87 -7.20 12.89
CA VAL A 98 -4.85 -6.20 12.43
C VAL A 98 -4.60 -4.87 13.14
N ALA A 99 -4.25 -3.84 12.38
CA ALA A 99 -4.09 -2.48 12.89
C ALA A 99 -5.39 -1.67 12.78
N GLU A 100 -6.18 -1.90 11.74
CA GLU A 100 -7.48 -1.27 11.54
C GLU A 100 -8.43 -2.23 10.82
N ARG A 101 -9.70 -2.21 11.21
CA ARG A 101 -10.81 -2.84 10.50
C ARG A 101 -11.87 -1.76 10.30
N ARG A 102 -12.19 -1.43 9.05
CA ARG A 102 -13.18 -0.42 8.71
C ARG A 102 -14.26 -0.99 7.80
N GLU A 103 -15.51 -0.85 8.21
CA GLU A 103 -16.65 -1.22 7.38
C GLU A 103 -17.03 -0.06 6.47
N HIS A 104 -17.28 -0.37 5.19
CA HIS A 104 -17.69 0.59 4.19
C HIS A 104 -19.06 0.15 3.63
N ALA A 105 -20.06 0.99 3.84
CA ALA A 105 -21.34 0.84 3.16
C ALA A 105 -21.17 1.25 1.69
N ARG A 106 -21.55 0.37 0.76
CA ARG A 106 -21.75 0.76 -0.64
C ARG A 106 -23.17 1.27 -0.78
N SER A 107 -23.34 2.45 -1.38
CA SER A 107 -24.64 3.14 -1.50
C SER A 107 -25.75 2.32 -2.18
N PHE A 108 -25.41 1.21 -2.86
CA PHE A 108 -26.35 0.35 -3.58
C PHE A 108 -26.20 -1.16 -3.27
N SER A 109 -25.58 -1.52 -2.15
CA SER A 109 -25.39 -2.94 -1.75
C SER A 109 -25.91 -3.18 -0.34
N THR A 110 -26.60 -4.30 -0.15
CA THR A 110 -26.96 -4.82 1.18
C THR A 110 -25.74 -5.30 1.97
N PHE A 111 -24.66 -5.66 1.28
CA PHE A 111 -23.42 -6.11 1.89
C PHE A 111 -22.45 -4.93 2.09
N LYS A 112 -21.87 -4.82 3.29
CA LYS A 112 -20.81 -3.86 3.62
C LYS A 112 -19.45 -4.50 3.36
N ASP A 113 -18.64 -3.86 2.53
CA ASP A 113 -17.25 -4.27 2.35
C ASP A 113 -16.46 -3.95 3.62
N VAL A 114 -15.44 -4.75 3.92
CA VAL A 114 -14.59 -4.54 5.09
C VAL A 114 -13.16 -4.34 4.63
N ARG A 115 -12.57 -3.19 4.95
CA ARG A 115 -11.15 -2.93 4.74
C ARG A 115 -10.36 -3.32 5.98
N PHE A 116 -9.29 -4.06 5.78
CA PHE A 116 -8.30 -4.39 6.79
C PHE A 116 -6.98 -3.68 6.50
N GLU A 117 -6.41 -3.06 7.52
CA GLU A 117 -5.00 -2.68 7.55
C GLU A 117 -4.25 -3.71 8.39
N LEU A 118 -3.41 -4.52 7.74
CA LEU A 118 -2.58 -5.54 8.39
C LEU A 118 -1.14 -5.07 8.50
N VAL A 119 -0.49 -5.33 9.64
CA VAL A 119 0.89 -4.89 9.89
C VAL A 119 1.76 -6.00 10.45
N LYS A 120 3.02 -6.09 9.97
CA LYS A 120 4.08 -6.91 10.56
C LYS A 120 5.44 -6.25 10.33
N GLY A 121 6.07 -5.79 11.41
CA GLY A 121 7.31 -5.01 11.32
C GLY A 121 7.13 -3.78 10.42
N ARG A 122 7.86 -3.72 9.30
CA ARG A 122 7.79 -2.62 8.32
C ARG A 122 6.77 -2.85 7.19
N LEU A 123 6.17 -4.03 7.10
CA LEU A 123 5.15 -4.35 6.11
C LEU A 123 3.78 -3.86 6.58
N ARG A 124 3.07 -3.12 5.72
CA ARG A 124 1.69 -2.70 5.89
C ARG A 124 0.90 -3.09 4.64
N LEU A 125 -0.23 -3.77 4.83
CA LEU A 125 -1.11 -4.20 3.74
C LEU A 125 -2.51 -3.63 3.97
N SER A 126 -3.15 -3.15 2.90
CA SER A 126 -4.56 -2.74 2.87
C SER A 126 -5.33 -3.73 2.00
N ILE A 127 -6.31 -4.41 2.57
CA ILE A 127 -7.06 -5.47 1.88
C ILE A 127 -8.55 -5.21 2.06
N CYS A 128 -9.28 -5.10 0.94
CA CYS A 128 -10.75 -5.03 0.96
C CYS A 128 -11.34 -6.44 0.83
N VAL A 129 -12.17 -6.83 1.78
CA VAL A 129 -12.95 -8.06 1.77
C VAL A 129 -14.37 -7.71 1.33
N ASP A 130 -14.85 -8.41 0.30
CA ASP A 130 -16.23 -8.28 -0.18
C ASP A 130 -17.20 -8.63 0.96
N GLY A 131 -18.23 -7.80 1.15
CA GLY A 131 -19.19 -7.99 2.23
C GLY A 131 -19.85 -9.38 2.24
N ARG A 132 -19.99 -10.03 1.08
CA ARG A 132 -20.52 -11.40 0.96
C ARG A 132 -19.63 -12.46 1.60
N ALA A 133 -18.32 -12.19 1.76
CA ALA A 133 -17.34 -13.14 2.29
C ALA A 133 -16.91 -12.85 3.74
N THR A 134 -17.47 -11.81 4.37
CA THR A 134 -17.10 -11.41 5.74
C THR A 134 -17.35 -12.49 6.79
N HIS A 135 -18.34 -13.35 6.58
CA HIS A 135 -18.64 -14.51 7.44
C HIS A 135 -17.55 -15.59 7.43
N LEU A 136 -16.58 -15.53 6.50
CA LEU A 136 -15.45 -16.45 6.40
C LEU A 136 -14.22 -15.95 7.17
N LEU A 137 -14.28 -14.76 7.76
CA LEU A 137 -13.17 -14.19 8.51
C LEU A 137 -13.09 -14.86 9.89
N GLU A 138 -11.92 -15.40 10.19
CA GLU A 138 -11.60 -16.00 11.51
C GLU A 138 -11.03 -14.96 12.48
N VAL A 139 -10.96 -13.70 12.03
CA VAL A 139 -10.35 -12.61 12.78
C VAL A 139 -11.44 -11.82 13.51
N PRO A 140 -11.36 -11.70 14.84
CA PRO A 140 -12.38 -10.98 15.61
C PRO A 140 -12.48 -9.51 15.15
N ALA A 141 -13.66 -8.91 15.33
CA ALA A 141 -13.77 -7.47 15.22
C ALA A 141 -12.81 -6.84 16.24
N CYS A 142 -11.98 -5.90 15.81
CA CYS A 142 -11.14 -5.16 16.74
C CYS A 142 -12.04 -4.46 17.76
N ALA A 143 -11.74 -4.64 19.05
CA ALA A 143 -12.40 -3.93 20.14
C ALA A 143 -12.05 -2.44 20.12
#